data_AF-A0A8E7B0R7-F1
#
_entry.id   AF-A0A8E7B0R7-F1
#
_cell.length_a   1.000
_cell.length_b   1.000
_cell.length_c   1.000
_cell.angle_alpha   90.00
_cell.angle_beta   90.00
_cell.angle_gamma   90.00
#
_symmetry.space_group_name_H-M   'P 1'
#
loop_
_entity.id
_entity.type
_entity.pdbx_description
1 polymer ?
#
loop_
_entity_poly.entity_id
_entity_poly.type
_entity_poly.pdbx_seq_one_letter_code
_entity_poly.pdbx_strand_id
1 'polypeptide(L)'
;MKAELSDEVLYAVYSVTRKPSFVVSRRKIEDEINRNPYLYPCLSSATSVSRRRVIGTVMNRHFPVWGCELKSPCHVTAWSLLCEFPGVLREIEDVSC
;
A
#
# COMPACT_ATOMS: atom_id res chain seq x y z
N MET A 1 9.22 -6.00 -14.24
CA MET A 1 7.91 -6.09 -13.54
C MET A 1 6.90 -5.41 -14.43
N LYS A 2 5.76 -6.05 -14.75
CA LYS A 2 4.73 -5.43 -15.58
C LYS A 2 4.15 -4.20 -14.85
N ALA A 3 3.88 -3.11 -15.57
CA ALA A 3 3.36 -1.87 -14.98
C ALA A 3 2.04 -2.12 -14.23
N GLU A 4 1.15 -2.91 -14.84
CA GLU A 4 -0.16 -3.32 -14.30
C GLU A 4 -0.09 -3.89 -12.88
N LEU A 5 0.92 -4.74 -12.60
CA LEU A 5 1.11 -5.33 -11.26
C LEU A 5 1.56 -4.30 -10.22
N SER A 6 2.34 -3.31 -10.64
CA SER A 6 2.77 -2.22 -9.77
C SER A 6 1.60 -1.33 -9.41
N ASP A 7 0.78 -0.98 -10.41
CA ASP A 7 -0.39 -0.12 -10.25
C ASP A 7 -1.44 -0.77 -9.35
N GLU A 8 -1.73 -2.06 -9.54
CA GLU A 8 -2.65 -2.80 -8.66
C GLU A 8 -2.17 -2.84 -7.20
N VAL A 9 -0.87 -3.06 -6.96
CA VAL A 9 -0.33 -3.05 -5.58
C VAL A 9 -0.47 -1.66 -4.96
N LEU A 10 -0.10 -0.60 -5.69
CA LEU A 10 -0.22 0.77 -5.19
C LEU A 10 -1.68 1.14 -4.92
N TYR A 11 -2.60 0.77 -5.82
CA TYR A 11 -4.03 0.98 -5.61
C TYR A 11 -4.55 0.25 -4.36
N ALA A 12 -4.12 -0.99 -4.14
CA ALA A 12 -4.47 -1.75 -2.93
C ALA A 12 -3.95 -1.05 -1.66
N VAL A 13 -2.72 -0.54 -1.70
CA VAL A 13 -2.08 0.19 -0.61
C VAL A 13 -2.87 1.45 -0.25
N TYR A 14 -3.25 2.25 -1.25
CA TYR A 14 -4.06 3.44 -1.03
C TYR A 14 -5.46 3.10 -0.50
N SER A 15 -6.08 2.03 -1.01
CA SER A 15 -7.41 1.57 -0.57
C SER A 15 -7.44 1.15 0.91
N VAL A 16 -6.34 0.60 1.44
CA VAL A 16 -6.25 0.21 2.86
C VAL A 16 -5.72 1.32 3.77
N THR A 17 -5.40 2.49 3.22
CA THR A 17 -4.83 3.63 3.95
C THR A 17 -5.89 4.70 4.15
N ARG A 18 -6.27 4.95 5.42
CA ARG A 18 -7.37 5.87 5.76
C ARG A 18 -6.91 7.22 6.34
N LYS A 19 -5.63 7.41 6.65
CA LYS A 19 -5.10 8.55 7.42
C LYS A 19 -3.64 8.89 7.06
N PRO A 20 -3.20 10.14 7.33
CA PRO A 20 -1.95 10.72 6.83
C PRO A 20 -0.63 10.04 7.25
N SER A 21 -0.62 9.14 8.23
CA SER A 21 0.60 8.45 8.63
C SER A 21 0.29 7.03 9.06
N PHE A 22 0.52 6.04 8.20
CA PHE A 22 0.29 4.66 8.58
C PHE A 22 1.33 3.69 8.06
N VAL A 23 1.65 2.76 8.96
CA VAL A 23 2.32 1.51 8.66
C VAL A 23 1.31 0.60 7.96
N VAL A 24 1.65 0.11 6.78
CA VAL A 24 0.86 -0.87 6.05
C VAL A 24 1.59 -2.21 6.06
N SER A 25 0.91 -3.27 6.50
CA SER A 25 1.47 -4.62 6.48
C SER A 25 1.15 -5.32 5.16
N ARG A 26 2.05 -6.22 4.72
CA ARG A 26 1.81 -7.08 3.55
C ARG A 26 0.49 -7.84 3.66
N ARG A 27 0.17 -8.32 4.88
CA ARG A 27 -1.07 -9.05 5.14
C ARG A 27 -2.30 -8.19 4.86
N LYS A 28 -2.30 -6.92 5.29
CA LYS A 28 -3.41 -6.00 5.05
C LYS A 28 -3.67 -5.78 3.56
N ILE A 29 -2.60 -5.64 2.77
CA ILE A 29 -2.67 -5.51 1.31
C ILE A 29 -3.22 -6.81 0.68
N GLU A 30 -2.71 -7.97 1.12
CA GLU A 30 -3.19 -9.26 0.63
C GLU A 30 -4.66 -9.52 0.96
N ASP A 31 -5.10 -9.14 2.16
CA ASP A 31 -6.50 -9.27 2.60
C ASP A 31 -7.44 -8.38 1.77
N GLU A 32 -7.00 -7.18 1.39
CA GLU A 32 -7.75 -6.29 0.50
C GLU A 32 -7.91 -6.88 -0.90
N ILE A 33 -6.83 -7.42 -1.46
CA ILE A 33 -6.86 -8.06 -2.78
C ILE A 33 -7.82 -9.26 -2.77
N ASN A 34 -7.74 -10.09 -1.73
CA ASN A 34 -8.63 -11.25 -1.60
C ASN A 34 -10.09 -10.85 -1.38
N ARG A 35 -10.36 -9.72 -0.71
CA ARG A 35 -11.71 -9.23 -0.45
C ARG A 35 -12.36 -8.64 -1.70
N ASN A 36 -11.58 -7.93 -2.52
CA ASN A 36 -12.08 -7.22 -3.71
C ASN A 36 -11.36 -7.68 -4.99
N PRO A 37 -11.45 -8.96 -5.39
CA PRO A 37 -10.60 -9.53 -6.43
C PRO A 37 -10.80 -8.88 -7.82
N TYR A 38 -11.97 -8.32 -8.07
CA TYR A 38 -12.32 -7.62 -9.31
C TYR A 38 -11.57 -6.30 -9.51
N LEU A 39 -11.06 -5.69 -8.44
CA LEU A 39 -10.23 -4.47 -8.51
C LEU A 39 -8.76 -4.78 -8.83
N TYR A 40 -8.36 -6.04 -8.70
CA TYR A 40 -6.96 -6.47 -8.83
C TYR A 40 -6.86 -7.73 -9.70
N PRO A 41 -7.29 -7.68 -10.98
CA PRO A 41 -7.38 -8.87 -11.82
C PRO A 41 -6.03 -9.59 -11.97
N CYS A 42 -4.92 -8.87 -12.07
CA CYS A 42 -3.60 -9.49 -12.19
C CYS A 42 -3.17 -10.17 -10.89
N LEU A 43 -3.33 -9.50 -9.74
CA LEU A 43 -2.91 -10.04 -8.43
C LEU A 43 -3.84 -11.16 -7.93
N SER A 44 -5.12 -11.10 -8.28
CA SER A 44 -6.12 -12.11 -7.93
C SER A 44 -5.91 -13.41 -8.71
N SER A 45 -5.46 -13.32 -9.97
CA SER A 45 -5.11 -14.49 -10.77
C SER A 45 -3.81 -15.19 -10.32
N ALA A 46 -2.97 -14.50 -9.54
CA ALA A 46 -1.70 -15.02 -9.05
C ALA A 46 -1.86 -15.93 -7.82
N THR A 47 -0.95 -16.88 -7.66
CA THR A 47 -0.84 -17.67 -6.43
C THR A 47 -0.49 -16.76 -5.24
N SER A 48 -0.85 -17.16 -4.01
CA SER A 48 -0.50 -16.37 -2.81
C SER A 48 1.01 -16.11 -2.70
N VAL A 49 1.85 -17.09 -3.05
CA VAL A 49 3.32 -16.93 -3.04
C VAL A 49 3.76 -15.85 -4.05
N SER A 50 3.28 -15.94 -5.29
CA SER A 50 3.61 -14.96 -6.34
C SER A 50 3.09 -13.56 -5.99
N ARG A 51 1.86 -13.46 -5.50
CA ARG A 51 1.26 -12.19 -5.06
C ARG A 51 2.06 -11.55 -3.93
N ARG A 52 2.43 -12.31 -2.90
CA ARG A 52 3.27 -11.81 -1.79
C ARG A 52 4.64 -11.34 -2.25
N ARG A 53 5.24 -12.03 -3.23
CA ARG A 53 6.51 -11.61 -3.83
C ARG A 53 6.35 -10.29 -4.56
N VAL A 54 5.32 -10.14 -5.39
CA VAL A 54 5.02 -8.90 -6.11
C VAL A 54 4.76 -7.75 -5.15
N ILE A 55 3.91 -7.94 -4.13
CA ILE A 55 3.67 -6.93 -3.09
C ILE A 55 4.98 -6.51 -2.45
N GLY A 56 5.81 -7.47 -2.01
CA GLY A 56 7.09 -7.16 -1.37
C GLY A 56 8.04 -6.38 -2.29
N THR A 57 8.14 -6.77 -3.56
CA THR A 57 9.00 -6.08 -4.55
C THR A 57 8.54 -4.66 -4.82
N VAL A 58 7.25 -4.43 -5.03
CA VAL A 58 6.70 -3.08 -5.27
C VAL A 58 6.87 -2.23 -4.01
N MET A 59 6.47 -2.73 -2.85
CA MET A 59 6.52 -1.96 -1.62
C MET A 59 7.95 -1.56 -1.21
N ASN A 60 8.91 -2.47 -1.31
CA ASN A 60 10.32 -2.17 -1.04
C ASN A 60 10.92 -1.12 -2.00
N ARG A 61 10.33 -0.95 -3.19
CA ARG A 61 10.77 0.07 -4.15
C ARG A 61 10.19 1.45 -3.84
N HIS A 62 8.98 1.50 -3.30
CA HIS A 62 8.23 2.75 -3.14
C HIS A 62 8.24 3.29 -1.71
N PHE A 63 8.43 2.44 -0.70
CA PHE A 63 8.26 2.81 0.70
C PHE A 63 9.38 2.24 1.58
N PRO A 64 9.81 3.00 2.61
CA PRO A 64 10.76 2.49 3.58
C PRO A 64 10.13 1.35 4.39
N VAL A 65 10.92 0.30 4.63
CA VAL A 65 10.52 -0.82 5.48
C VAL A 65 10.30 -0.30 6.91
N TRP A 66 9.15 -0.63 7.48
CA TRP A 66 8.83 -0.23 8.85
C TRP A 66 9.70 -0.98 9.85
N GLY A 67 10.23 -0.26 10.83
CA GLY A 67 10.99 -0.84 11.93
C GLY A 67 12.41 -1.29 11.57
N CYS A 68 12.96 -0.88 10.42
CA CYS A 68 14.36 -1.16 10.06
C CYS A 68 15.37 -0.54 11.04
N GLU A 69 14.97 0.52 11.75
CA GLU A 69 15.79 1.21 12.76
C GLU A 69 15.61 0.63 14.17
N LEU A 70 14.71 -0.34 14.37
CA LEU A 70 14.46 -0.93 15.68
C LEU A 70 15.58 -1.91 16.05
N LYS A 71 16.06 -1.83 17.30
CA LYS A 71 17.09 -2.72 17.86
C LYS A 71 16.70 -4.22 17.82
N SER A 72 15.40 -4.51 17.78
CA SER A 72 14.85 -5.85 17.56
C SER A 72 13.90 -5.80 16.37
N PRO A 73 14.29 -6.33 15.20
CA PRO A 73 13.47 -6.21 14.00
C PRO A 73 12.17 -6.99 14.17
N CYS A 74 11.06 -6.36 13.84
CA CYS A 74 9.76 -7.04 13.79
C CYS A 74 9.74 -8.02 12.60
N HIS A 75 9.35 -9.27 12.83
CA HIS A 75 9.17 -10.25 11.73
C HIS A 75 7.99 -9.92 10.79
N VAL A 76 7.25 -8.86 11.09
CA VAL A 76 6.12 -8.40 10.27
C VAL A 76 6.68 -7.61 9.09
N THR A 77 6.43 -8.10 7.87
CA THR A 77 6.71 -7.33 6.66
C THR A 77 5.70 -6.18 6.55
N ALA A 78 6.16 -4.97 6.84
CA ALA A 78 5.37 -3.75 6.79
C ALA A 78 6.21 -2.57 6.31
N TRP A 79 5.54 -1.51 5.85
CA TRP A 79 6.15 -0.32 5.28
C TRP A 79 5.50 0.93 5.84
N SER A 80 6.31 1.96 6.03
CA SER A 80 5.83 3.27 6.46
C SER A 80 5.38 4.06 5.23
N LEU A 81 4.10 4.43 5.18
CA LEU A 81 3.58 5.34 4.17
C LEU A 81 3.77 6.76 4.67
N LEU A 82 4.72 7.47 4.07
CA LEU A 82 4.85 8.92 4.22
C LEU A 82 3.92 9.55 3.18
N CYS A 83 2.69 9.88 3.57
CA CYS A 83 1.93 10.84 2.79
C CYS A 83 2.52 12.22 3.11
N GLU A 84 3.54 12.64 2.36
CA GLU A 84 3.70 14.07 2.14
C GLU A 84 2.44 14.50 1.39
N PHE A 85 1.54 15.21 2.06
CA PHE A 85 0.48 15.93 1.36
C PHE A 85 1.18 17.11 0.66
N PRO A 86 1.37 17.14 -0.67
CA PRO A 86 1.41 18.44 -1.33
C PRO A 86 0.05 19.06 -1.04
N GLY A 87 0.04 20.26 -0.44
CA GLY A 87 -1.16 20.89 0.14
C GLY A 87 -2.26 21.17 -0.88
N VAL A 88 -3.10 20.17 -1.19
CA VAL A 88 -4.28 20.29 -2.08
C VAL A 88 -5.58 20.05 -1.30
N LEU A 89 -5.60 20.29 0.01
CA LEU A 89 -6.82 20.40 0.81
C LEU A 89 -6.81 21.69 1.63
N ARG A 90 -6.59 22.82 0.95
CA ARG A 90 -6.78 24.15 1.54
C ARG A 90 -7.71 25.07 0.75
N GLU A 91 -8.54 24.50 -0.14
CA GLU A 91 -9.56 25.25 -0.89
C GLU A 91 -10.88 24.48 -0.97
N ILE A 92 -11.45 24.07 0.17
CA ILE A 92 -12.90 23.84 0.29
C ILE A 92 -13.37 24.34 1.67
N GLU A 93 -12.96 25.55 2.03
CA GLU A 93 -13.61 26.37 3.06
C GLU A 93 -13.68 27.77 2.48
N ASP A 94 -14.70 28.03 1.64
CA ASP A 94 -15.33 29.35 1.38
C ASP A 94 -16.13 29.35 0.07
N VAL A 95 -17.14 28.48 -0.03
CA VAL A 95 -18.32 28.82 -0.82
C VAL A 95 -19.51 28.82 0.14
N SER A 96 -19.57 29.89 0.94
CA SER A 96 -20.81 30.33 1.54
C SER A 96 -21.66 30.97 0.43
N CYS A 97 -22.81 30.39 0.13
CA CYS A 97 -23.96 31.08 -0.46
C CYS A 97 -25.09 31.04 0.56
#